data_AF-A0A0R0DAU5-F1
#
_entry.id   AF-A0A0R0DAU5-F1
#
_cell.length_a   1.000
_cell.length_b   1.000
_cell.length_c   1.000
_cell.angle_alpha   90.00
_cell.angle_beta   90.00
_cell.angle_gamma   90.00
#
_symmetry.space_group_name_H-M   'P 1'
#
loop_
_entity.id
_entity.type
_entity.pdbx_description
1 polymer ?
#
loop_
_entity_poly.entity_id
_entity_poly.type
_entity_poly.pdbx_seq_one_letter_code
_entity_poly.pdbx_strand_id
1 'polypeptide(L)'
;MRGAGWLFPMLMLLGACQRAADVPPAADVVVAGPPAAAAAVPAGTSAVGDADALPLLAAVAADAPDPGAVVRTYAGHLLRRDFDKADASWMVAPPPGRADDAALRSLRDVRDLRISTEPPQARDQQRPTHLIEVPVRVRVLTATTTLRYSGWYRLVPDPQRNGWLIQAARLQPVLD
;
A
#
# COMPACT_ATOMS: atom_id res chain seq x y z
N MET A 1 -16.20 51.52 29.57
CA MET A 1 -15.71 50.74 30.74
C MET A 1 -15.18 49.42 30.16
N ARG A 2 -13.85 49.31 29.94
CA ARG A 2 -12.88 48.58 30.80
C ARG A 2 -13.25 47.09 30.92
N GLY A 3 -12.45 46.09 30.55
CA GLY A 3 -11.02 46.01 30.18
C GLY A 3 -10.74 44.80 29.28
N ALA A 4 -9.60 44.82 28.58
CA ALA A 4 -8.37 44.10 28.95
C ALA A 4 -8.50 42.57 28.66
N GLY A 5 -7.78 41.95 27.73
CA GLY A 5 -6.47 42.24 27.19
C GLY A 5 -5.55 41.08 27.56
N TRP A 6 -5.21 40.22 26.60
CA TRP A 6 -3.95 39.48 26.65
C TRP A 6 -3.45 39.18 25.24
N LEU A 7 -2.55 40.06 24.81
CA LEU A 7 -1.54 39.82 23.79
C LEU A 7 -0.57 38.76 24.32
N PHE A 8 -0.31 37.71 23.56
CA PHE A 8 0.91 36.92 23.71
C PHE A 8 1.87 37.23 22.55
N PRO A 9 3.09 37.68 22.85
CA PRO A 9 4.02 38.18 21.86
C PRO A 9 4.81 37.05 21.21
N MET A 10 5.24 37.37 20.00
CA MET A 10 6.22 36.72 19.16
C MET A 10 7.62 36.70 19.80
N LEU A 11 8.25 35.51 19.82
CA LEU A 11 9.70 35.28 19.96
C LEU A 11 10.00 34.13 18.97
N MET A 12 10.40 34.32 17.71
CA MET A 12 11.68 34.87 17.21
C MET A 12 12.89 34.22 17.88
N LEU A 13 13.53 33.23 17.22
CA LEU A 13 14.89 33.32 16.68
C LEU A 13 15.52 31.93 16.39
N LEU A 14 16.08 31.83 15.18
CA LEU A 14 17.36 31.22 14.78
C LEU A 14 17.60 29.71 14.95
N GLY A 15 17.98 29.08 13.82
CA GLY A 15 18.66 27.80 13.83
C GLY A 15 19.07 27.21 12.48
N ALA A 16 19.16 28.01 11.41
CA ALA A 16 19.78 27.57 10.16
C ALA A 16 21.32 27.63 10.31
N CYS A 17 21.95 26.52 10.68
CA CYS A 17 23.38 26.23 10.53
C CYS A 17 23.57 24.72 10.77
N GLN A 18 24.39 23.92 10.10
CA GLN A 18 25.32 23.98 8.97
C GLN A 18 25.80 22.51 8.83
N ARG A 19 26.18 22.05 7.63
CA ARG A 19 27.56 21.56 7.37
C ARG A 19 27.72 21.13 5.92
N ALA A 20 28.53 21.91 5.21
CA ALA A 20 29.14 21.49 3.95
C ALA A 20 30.14 20.36 4.20
N ALA A 21 30.14 19.35 3.34
CA ALA A 21 31.30 18.48 3.14
C ALA A 21 31.84 18.80 1.75
N ASP A 22 32.98 19.50 1.75
CA ASP A 22 33.84 19.77 0.61
C ASP A 22 34.87 18.62 0.56
N VAL A 23 34.90 17.84 -0.53
CA VAL A 23 35.90 16.78 -0.78
C VAL A 23 36.13 16.68 -2.31
N PRO A 24 37.39 16.56 -2.78
CA PRO A 24 37.97 17.29 -3.91
C PRO A 24 37.82 16.63 -5.30
N PRO A 25 38.20 17.33 -6.40
CA PRO A 25 38.14 16.79 -7.74
C PRO A 25 39.19 15.68 -7.96
N ALA A 26 38.73 14.50 -8.37
CA ALA A 26 39.59 13.46 -8.91
C ALA A 26 39.68 13.61 -10.43
N ALA A 27 40.91 13.52 -10.90
CA ALA A 27 41.38 13.78 -12.25
C ALA A 27 40.83 12.82 -13.32
N ASP A 28 41.03 13.25 -14.56
CA ASP A 28 40.85 12.56 -15.84
C ASP A 28 40.90 11.04 -15.81
N VAL A 29 39.89 10.41 -16.40
CA VAL A 29 40.00 9.06 -16.97
C VAL A 29 39.98 9.17 -18.48
N VAL A 30 41.17 9.04 -19.04
CA VAL A 30 41.46 8.93 -20.47
C VAL A 30 41.18 7.51 -20.97
N VAL A 31 40.61 7.47 -22.18
CA VAL A 31 40.68 6.42 -23.23
C VAL A 31 39.73 5.22 -23.14
N ALA A 32 38.90 5.17 -24.19
CA ALA A 32 38.15 4.03 -24.67
C ALA A 32 39.05 2.88 -25.17
N GLY A 33 38.66 1.65 -24.83
CA GLY A 33 39.17 0.38 -25.37
C GLY A 33 38.02 -0.62 -25.60
N PRO A 34 38.16 -1.56 -26.54
CA PRO A 34 37.07 -2.08 -27.41
C PRO A 34 36.13 -3.12 -26.78
N PRO A 35 34.97 -3.42 -27.41
CA PRO A 35 33.94 -4.27 -26.82
C PRO A 35 34.31 -5.76 -26.94
N ALA A 36 34.23 -6.48 -25.81
CA ALA A 36 34.36 -7.93 -25.79
C ALA A 36 33.16 -8.58 -25.10
N ALA A 37 32.49 -9.42 -25.88
CA ALA A 37 31.68 -10.58 -25.52
C ALA A 37 30.45 -10.36 -24.61
N ALA A 38 29.28 -10.43 -25.26
CA ALA A 38 27.99 -10.68 -24.62
C ALA A 38 28.03 -11.97 -23.79
N ALA A 39 28.07 -11.82 -22.47
CA ALA A 39 27.70 -12.87 -21.54
C ALA A 39 26.17 -12.88 -21.42
N ALA A 40 25.58 -14.01 -21.78
CA ALA A 40 24.16 -14.28 -21.61
C ALA A 40 23.75 -14.08 -20.14
N VAL A 41 22.86 -13.12 -19.91
CA VAL A 41 22.21 -12.91 -18.62
C VAL A 41 21.30 -14.12 -18.39
N PRO A 42 21.50 -14.95 -17.35
CA PRO A 42 20.42 -15.84 -16.96
C PRO A 42 19.27 -14.95 -16.52
N ALA A 43 18.09 -15.19 -17.07
CA ALA A 43 16.85 -14.60 -16.60
C ALA A 43 16.66 -15.01 -15.13
N GLY A 44 17.22 -14.20 -14.24
CA GLY A 44 16.91 -14.23 -12.84
C GLY A 44 15.45 -13.81 -12.72
N THR A 45 14.57 -14.80 -12.61
CA THR A 45 13.28 -14.60 -11.94
C THR A 45 13.59 -13.85 -10.64
N SER A 46 13.21 -12.58 -10.60
CA SER A 46 13.26 -11.76 -9.39
C SER A 46 12.31 -12.37 -8.36
N ALA A 47 12.76 -13.39 -7.66
CA ALA A 47 12.20 -13.88 -6.40
C ALA A 47 12.76 -13.07 -5.21
N VAL A 48 13.21 -11.83 -5.46
CA VAL A 48 13.62 -10.87 -4.43
C VAL A 48 12.34 -10.22 -3.90
N GLY A 49 11.58 -11.00 -3.14
CA GLY A 49 10.32 -10.58 -2.54
C GLY A 49 9.84 -11.54 -1.45
N ASP A 50 10.22 -12.82 -1.53
CA ASP A 50 9.73 -13.84 -0.58
C ASP A 50 10.50 -13.85 0.75
N ALA A 51 11.82 -13.63 0.75
CA ALA A 51 12.64 -13.81 1.95
C ALA A 51 12.36 -12.77 3.06
N ASP A 52 12.10 -11.52 2.69
CA ASP A 52 11.74 -10.45 3.63
C ASP A 52 10.24 -10.44 3.98
N ALA A 53 9.39 -11.12 3.19
CA ALA A 53 7.97 -11.25 3.47
C ALA A 53 7.69 -12.25 4.61
N LEU A 54 8.46 -13.33 4.74
CA LEU A 54 8.26 -14.33 5.80
C LEU A 54 8.26 -13.75 7.23
N PRO A 55 9.23 -12.89 7.65
CA PRO A 55 9.17 -12.25 8.97
C PRO A 55 8.05 -11.20 9.08
N LEU A 56 7.66 -10.58 7.97
CA LEU A 56 6.55 -9.63 7.92
C LEU A 56 5.20 -10.33 8.19
N LEU A 57 5.01 -11.54 7.66
CA LEU A 57 3.73 -12.25 7.72
C LEU A 57 3.58 -13.14 8.96
N ALA A 58 4.59 -13.22 9.82
CA ALA A 58 4.65 -14.13 10.98
C ALA A 58 3.65 -13.82 12.11
N ALA A 59 2.77 -12.84 11.96
CA ALA A 59 1.75 -12.50 12.95
C ALA A 59 0.50 -13.41 12.93
N VAL A 60 0.35 -14.20 11.87
CA VAL A 60 -0.72 -15.19 11.66
C VAL A 60 -0.13 -16.58 11.41
N ALA A 61 -0.97 -17.61 11.42
CA ALA A 61 -0.58 -18.98 11.08
C ALA A 61 0.11 -19.05 9.69
N ALA A 62 1.10 -19.94 9.57
CA ALA A 62 1.95 -20.02 8.37
C ALA A 62 1.19 -20.48 7.10
N ASP A 63 0.06 -21.17 7.27
CA ASP A 63 -0.84 -21.61 6.21
C ASP A 63 -1.98 -20.62 5.92
N ALA A 64 -2.02 -19.49 6.64
CA ALA A 64 -3.00 -18.44 6.40
C ALA A 64 -2.85 -17.85 4.99
N PRO A 65 -3.95 -17.40 4.34
CA PRO A 65 -3.88 -16.73 3.06
C PRO A 65 -2.95 -15.51 3.09
N ASP A 66 -2.16 -15.31 2.03
CA ASP A 66 -1.34 -14.11 1.90
C ASP A 66 -2.21 -12.84 1.91
N PRO A 67 -1.71 -11.70 2.43
CA PRO A 67 -2.50 -10.47 2.49
C PRO A 67 -3.05 -10.01 1.12
N GLY A 68 -2.29 -10.23 0.05
CA GLY A 68 -2.75 -9.95 -1.30
C GLY A 68 -3.91 -10.85 -1.73
N ALA A 69 -3.90 -12.12 -1.35
CA ALA A 69 -5.00 -13.05 -1.61
C ALA A 69 -6.27 -12.67 -0.87
N VAL A 70 -6.17 -12.17 0.37
CA VAL A 70 -7.33 -11.62 1.10
C VAL A 70 -7.95 -10.46 0.32
N VAL A 71 -7.13 -9.50 -0.14
CA VAL A 71 -7.59 -8.34 -0.92
C VAL A 71 -8.19 -8.75 -2.28
N ARG A 72 -7.60 -9.74 -2.96
CA ARG A 72 -8.14 -10.30 -4.22
C ARG A 72 -9.47 -11.03 -4.00
N THR A 73 -9.58 -11.80 -2.92
CA THR A 73 -10.82 -12.51 -2.55
C THR A 73 -11.94 -11.53 -2.25
N TYR A 74 -11.62 -10.49 -1.48
CA TYR A 74 -12.52 -9.36 -1.22
C TYR A 74 -13.04 -8.72 -2.52
N ALA A 75 -12.15 -8.39 -3.47
CA ALA A 75 -12.55 -7.87 -4.78
C ALA A 75 -13.46 -8.84 -5.56
N GLY A 76 -13.20 -10.15 -5.47
CA GLY A 76 -14.09 -11.17 -6.04
C GLY A 76 -15.50 -11.15 -5.45
N HIS A 77 -15.64 -10.89 -4.15
CA HIS A 77 -16.96 -10.70 -3.52
C HIS A 77 -17.65 -9.41 -3.98
N LEU A 78 -16.90 -8.31 -4.14
CA LEU A 78 -17.45 -7.07 -4.70
C LEU A 78 -17.98 -7.26 -6.12
N LEU A 79 -17.24 -7.97 -6.98
CA LEU A 79 -17.65 -8.26 -8.36
C LEU A 79 -18.97 -9.04 -8.41
N ARG A 80 -19.11 -10.05 -7.54
CA ARG A 80 -20.34 -10.86 -7.42
C ARG A 80 -21.47 -10.14 -6.67
N ARG A 81 -21.20 -8.97 -6.10
CA ARG A 81 -22.11 -8.22 -5.21
C ARG A 81 -22.50 -9.01 -3.95
N ASP A 82 -21.63 -9.91 -3.49
CA ASP A 82 -21.76 -10.66 -2.24
C ASP A 82 -21.32 -9.77 -1.05
N PHE A 83 -22.06 -8.70 -0.76
CA PHE A 83 -21.62 -7.71 0.24
C PHE A 83 -21.44 -8.28 1.64
N ASP A 84 -22.27 -9.25 2.06
CA ASP A 84 -22.10 -9.92 3.37
C ASP A 84 -20.74 -10.65 3.47
N LYS A 85 -20.31 -11.31 2.39
CA LYS A 85 -18.99 -11.99 2.34
C LYS A 85 -17.85 -10.98 2.24
N ALA A 86 -18.07 -9.89 1.52
CA ALA A 86 -17.12 -8.79 1.44
C ALA A 86 -16.92 -8.14 2.83
N ASP A 87 -18.00 -7.93 3.57
CA ASP A 87 -17.97 -7.35 4.93
C ASP A 87 -17.33 -8.28 5.95
N ALA A 88 -17.48 -9.60 5.80
CA ALA A 88 -16.76 -10.58 6.62
C ALA A 88 -15.23 -10.54 6.45
N SER A 89 -14.72 -9.88 5.40
CA SER A 89 -13.28 -9.66 5.21
C SER A 89 -12.73 -8.50 6.06
N TRP A 90 -13.60 -7.70 6.70
CA TRP A 90 -13.20 -6.55 7.52
C TRP A 90 -13.10 -6.92 8.99
N MET A 91 -12.13 -6.35 9.70
CA MET A 91 -12.01 -6.50 11.17
C MET A 91 -13.25 -5.94 11.88
N VAL A 92 -13.73 -4.80 11.39
CA VAL A 92 -15.01 -4.21 11.77
C VAL A 92 -15.74 -3.92 10.47
N ALA A 93 -16.86 -4.61 10.25
CA ALA A 93 -17.66 -4.40 9.06
C ALA A 93 -18.06 -2.91 8.94
N PRO A 94 -17.79 -2.25 7.81
CA PRO A 94 -18.14 -0.86 7.64
C PRO A 94 -19.67 -0.70 7.55
N PRO A 95 -20.26 0.36 8.10
CA PRO A 95 -21.67 0.66 7.86
C PRO A 95 -21.96 0.81 6.36
N PRO A 96 -23.19 0.49 5.89
CA PRO A 96 -23.54 0.63 4.49
C PRO A 96 -23.22 2.03 3.93
N GLY A 97 -22.49 2.07 2.82
CA GLY A 97 -22.07 3.31 2.17
C GLY A 97 -20.96 4.10 2.86
N ARG A 98 -20.39 3.60 3.97
CA ARG A 98 -19.30 4.25 4.72
C ARG A 98 -17.99 3.44 4.74
N ALA A 99 -17.90 2.38 3.95
CA ALA A 99 -16.64 1.69 3.76
C ALA A 99 -15.59 2.64 3.19
N ASP A 100 -14.32 2.49 3.60
CA ASP A 100 -13.24 3.34 3.09
C ASP A 100 -13.06 3.19 1.56
N ASP A 101 -13.51 2.07 1.00
CA ASP A 101 -13.53 1.79 -0.43
C ASP A 101 -14.94 1.93 -1.05
N ALA A 102 -15.83 2.72 -0.43
CA ALA A 102 -17.20 2.93 -0.90
C ALA A 102 -17.30 3.35 -2.38
N ALA A 103 -16.27 3.98 -2.93
CA ALA A 103 -16.18 4.28 -4.35
C ALA A 103 -16.33 3.01 -5.21
N LEU A 104 -15.66 1.89 -4.87
CA LEU A 104 -15.81 0.62 -5.58
C LEU A 104 -17.19 -0.01 -5.32
N ARG A 105 -17.65 0.01 -4.07
CA ARG A 105 -18.93 -0.61 -3.68
C ARG A 105 -20.14 0.11 -4.26
N SER A 106 -20.02 1.39 -4.58
CA SER A 106 -21.07 2.20 -5.18
C SER A 106 -21.19 2.04 -6.71
N LEU A 107 -20.21 1.41 -7.37
CA LEU A 107 -20.27 1.17 -8.80
C LEU A 107 -21.49 0.33 -9.18
N ARG A 108 -22.02 0.63 -10.36
CA ARG A 108 -23.16 -0.08 -10.98
C ARG A 108 -22.68 -0.70 -12.28
N ASP A 109 -23.40 -1.73 -12.73
CA ASP A 109 -23.16 -2.41 -14.00
C ASP A 109 -21.71 -2.89 -14.19
N VAL A 110 -21.07 -3.30 -13.10
CA VAL A 110 -19.71 -3.86 -13.10
C VAL A 110 -19.73 -5.20 -13.83
N ARG A 111 -18.91 -5.32 -14.87
CA ARG A 111 -18.75 -6.52 -15.70
C ARG A 111 -17.47 -7.27 -15.36
N ASP A 112 -16.43 -6.53 -15.01
CA ASP A 112 -15.14 -7.08 -14.58
C ASP A 112 -14.53 -6.15 -13.51
N LEU A 113 -13.85 -6.75 -12.54
CA LEU A 113 -13.15 -6.06 -11.46
C LEU A 113 -11.86 -6.82 -11.19
N ARG A 114 -10.74 -6.21 -11.55
CA ARG A 114 -9.41 -6.79 -11.33
C ARG A 114 -8.62 -5.91 -10.38
N ILE A 115 -8.06 -6.54 -9.34
CA ILE A 115 -7.14 -5.91 -8.41
C ILE A 115 -5.76 -6.56 -8.54
N SER A 116 -4.75 -5.74 -8.78
CA SER A 116 -3.34 -6.11 -8.74
C SER A 116 -2.76 -5.62 -7.43
N THR A 117 -2.06 -6.48 -6.72
CA THR A 117 -1.45 -6.19 -5.42
C THR A 117 0.07 -6.15 -5.57
N GLU A 118 0.71 -5.27 -4.83
CA GLU A 118 2.16 -5.20 -4.69
C GLU A 118 2.60 -5.84 -3.36
N PRO A 119 3.91 -6.08 -3.15
CA PRO A 119 4.40 -6.66 -1.90
C PRO A 119 3.89 -5.91 -0.65
N PRO A 120 3.42 -6.62 0.39
CA PRO A 120 2.97 -5.99 1.61
C PRO A 120 4.11 -5.23 2.31
N GLN A 121 3.76 -4.16 3.02
CA GLN A 121 4.70 -3.31 3.74
C GLN A 121 4.28 -3.17 5.21
N ALA A 122 5.23 -3.29 6.14
CA ALA A 122 4.97 -2.98 7.55
C ALA A 122 4.54 -1.52 7.72
N ARG A 123 3.56 -1.27 8.58
CA ARG A 123 3.12 0.07 8.98
C ARG A 123 3.18 0.30 10.49
N ASP A 124 3.77 -0.64 11.21
CA ASP A 124 4.14 -0.49 12.61
C ASP A 124 5.61 -0.87 12.84
N GLN A 125 6.07 -0.75 14.08
CA GLN A 125 7.42 -1.13 14.51
C GLN A 125 7.42 -2.43 15.33
N GLN A 126 6.30 -3.17 15.35
CA GLN A 126 6.16 -4.39 16.13
C GLN A 126 6.86 -5.56 15.44
N ARG A 127 7.28 -6.56 16.23
CA ARG A 127 7.83 -7.82 15.73
C ARG A 127 7.15 -8.99 16.44
N PRO A 128 6.32 -9.80 15.75
CA PRO A 128 5.91 -9.64 14.35
C PRO A 128 5.05 -8.37 14.15
N THR A 129 4.98 -7.88 12.90
CA THR A 129 4.14 -6.71 12.59
C THR A 129 2.67 -7.09 12.66
N HIS A 130 1.83 -6.21 13.22
CA HIS A 130 0.39 -6.43 13.33
C HIS A 130 -0.41 -5.51 12.41
N LEU A 131 0.24 -4.58 11.73
CA LEU A 131 -0.37 -3.70 10.75
C LEU A 131 0.47 -3.68 9.49
N ILE A 132 -0.11 -4.23 8.43
CA ILE A 132 0.49 -4.25 7.11
C ILE A 132 -0.35 -3.42 6.14
N GLU A 133 0.30 -2.88 5.12
CA GLU A 133 -0.34 -2.21 3.99
C GLU A 133 -0.02 -2.95 2.71
N VAL A 134 -1.05 -3.24 1.93
CA VAL A 134 -0.97 -3.88 0.62
C VAL A 134 -1.31 -2.82 -0.41
N PRO A 135 -0.32 -2.29 -1.16
CA PRO A 135 -0.58 -1.36 -2.25
C PRO A 135 -1.32 -2.06 -3.39
N VAL A 136 -2.24 -1.35 -4.02
CA VAL A 136 -3.11 -1.91 -5.06
C VAL A 136 -3.32 -0.98 -6.25
N ARG A 137 -3.53 -1.62 -7.40
CA ARG A 137 -4.06 -1.02 -8.62
C ARG A 137 -5.33 -1.76 -9.03
N VAL A 138 -6.41 -1.03 -9.22
CA VAL A 138 -7.73 -1.59 -9.54
C VAL A 138 -8.13 -1.15 -10.94
N ARG A 139 -8.65 -2.09 -11.73
CA ARG A 139 -9.32 -1.82 -12.99
C ARG A 139 -10.74 -2.35 -12.92
N VAL A 140 -11.71 -1.52 -13.23
CA VAL A 140 -13.13 -1.87 -13.27
C VAL A 140 -13.64 -1.66 -14.68
N LEU A 141 -14.25 -2.67 -15.27
CA LEU A 141 -15.01 -2.55 -16.51
C LEU A 141 -16.48 -2.43 -16.15
N THR A 142 -17.12 -1.34 -16.55
CA THR A 142 -18.58 -1.17 -16.48
C THR A 142 -19.20 -1.38 -17.86
N ALA A 143 -20.52 -1.29 -17.97
CA ALA A 143 -21.20 -1.34 -19.26
C ALA A 143 -20.80 -0.20 -20.22
N THR A 144 -20.31 0.93 -19.70
CA THR A 144 -20.09 2.15 -20.48
C THR A 144 -18.63 2.59 -20.52
N THR A 145 -17.81 2.21 -19.55
CA THR A 145 -16.44 2.72 -19.42
C THR A 145 -15.53 1.77 -18.67
N THR A 146 -14.23 2.05 -18.72
CA THR A 146 -13.24 1.45 -17.82
C THR A 146 -12.79 2.50 -16.81
N LEU A 147 -12.87 2.16 -15.53
CA LEU A 147 -12.40 2.99 -14.43
C LEU A 147 -11.11 2.41 -13.85
N ARG A 148 -10.21 3.28 -13.39
CA ARG A 148 -8.96 2.90 -12.74
C ARG A 148 -8.87 3.55 -11.37
N TYR A 149 -8.38 2.78 -10.40
CA TYR A 149 -8.09 3.27 -9.06
C TYR A 149 -6.70 2.83 -8.62
N SER A 150 -6.08 3.61 -7.77
CA SER A 150 -4.86 3.22 -7.05
C SER A 150 -5.02 3.51 -5.56
N GLY A 151 -4.23 2.84 -4.74
CA GLY A 151 -4.22 3.07 -3.31
C GLY A 151 -3.74 1.87 -2.55
N TRP A 152 -4.37 1.58 -1.40
CA TRP A 152 -3.94 0.52 -0.51
C TRP A 152 -5.08 -0.06 0.33
N TYR A 153 -4.85 -1.26 0.84
CA TYR A 153 -5.61 -1.87 1.92
C TYR A 153 -4.69 -2.10 3.12
N ARG A 154 -5.15 -1.75 4.32
CA ARG A 154 -4.48 -2.08 5.57
C ARG A 154 -5.12 -3.28 6.20
N LEU A 155 -4.29 -4.24 6.58
CA LEU A 155 -4.72 -5.48 7.19
C LEU A 155 -4.07 -5.65 8.55
N VAL A 156 -4.80 -6.34 9.41
CA VAL A 156 -4.39 -6.73 10.75
C VAL A 156 -4.67 -8.23 10.95
N PRO A 157 -3.95 -8.93 11.83
CA PRO A 157 -4.31 -10.29 12.21
C PRO A 157 -5.73 -10.32 12.76
N ASP A 158 -6.47 -11.36 12.42
CA ASP A 158 -7.71 -11.65 13.13
C ASP A 158 -7.43 -11.98 14.61
N PRO A 159 -8.43 -11.89 15.50
CA PRO A 159 -8.23 -12.14 16.93
C PRO A 159 -7.67 -13.53 17.25
N GLN A 160 -7.92 -14.53 16.40
CA GLN A 160 -7.40 -15.89 16.56
C GLN A 160 -6.06 -16.13 15.87
N ARG A 161 -5.53 -15.15 15.13
CA ARG A 161 -4.28 -15.22 14.35
C ARG A 161 -4.27 -16.34 13.31
N ASN A 162 -5.44 -16.70 12.79
CA ASN A 162 -5.63 -17.65 11.70
C ASN A 162 -5.63 -16.97 10.32
N GLY A 163 -5.71 -15.64 10.26
CA GLY A 163 -5.69 -14.93 8.99
C GLY A 163 -5.64 -13.42 9.13
N TRP A 164 -5.75 -12.74 8.00
CA TRP A 164 -5.74 -11.29 7.94
C TRP A 164 -7.15 -10.74 7.70
N LEU A 165 -7.47 -9.63 8.35
CA LEU A 165 -8.70 -8.87 8.17
C LEU A 165 -8.39 -7.45 7.72
N ILE A 166 -9.23 -6.89 6.86
CA ILE A 166 -9.14 -5.51 6.41
C ILE A 166 -9.52 -4.59 7.57
N GLN A 167 -8.59 -3.73 7.98
CA GLN A 167 -8.85 -2.69 8.96
C GLN A 167 -9.32 -1.40 8.29
N ALA A 168 -8.69 -1.03 7.18
CA ALA A 168 -8.92 0.23 6.50
C ALA A 168 -8.53 0.13 5.04
N ALA A 169 -9.01 1.05 4.22
CA ALA A 169 -8.57 1.19 2.83
C ALA A 169 -8.39 2.66 2.45
N ARG A 170 -7.74 2.89 1.32
CA ARG A 170 -7.81 4.17 0.62
C ARG A 170 -7.70 3.88 -0.86
N LEU A 171 -8.67 4.33 -1.63
CA LEU A 171 -8.65 4.24 -3.08
C LEU A 171 -8.95 5.60 -3.69
N GLN A 172 -8.22 5.94 -4.73
CA GLN A 172 -8.38 7.18 -5.47
C GLN A 172 -8.52 6.85 -6.95
N PRO A 173 -9.43 7.52 -7.66
CA PRO A 173 -9.52 7.39 -9.11
C PRO A 173 -8.23 7.91 -9.75
N VAL A 174 -7.76 7.21 -10.78
CA VAL A 174 -6.61 7.65 -11.59
C VAL A 174 -7.17 8.12 -12.92
N LEU A 175 -6.80 9.33 -13.31
CA LEU A 175 -7.06 9.87 -14.65
C LEU A 175 -5.92 9.43 -15.56
N ASP A 176 -6.27 8.98 -16.76
CA ASP A 176 -5.32 8.73 -17.85
C ASP A 176 -4.93 10.05 -18.54
#